data_AF-A0A1B8B8C5-F1
#
_entry.id   AF-A0A1B8B8C5-F1
#
_cell.length_a   1.000
_cell.length_b   1.000
_cell.length_c   1.000
_cell.angle_alpha   90.00
_cell.angle_beta   90.00
_cell.angle_gamma   90.00
#
_symmetry.space_group_name_H-M   'P 1'
#
loop_
_entity.id
_entity.type
_entity.pdbx_description
1 polymer ?
#
loop_
_entity_poly.entity_id
_entity_poly.type
_entity_poly.pdbx_seq_one_letter_code
_entity_poly.pdbx_strand_id
1 'polypeptide(L)'
;MRYNLIQMILRGTGLLMTLLLTALIGSVISSNIDAIGSATAAVNFIMFVAILCWIVCIIGLLSFFVSALDKPLLQLPLDAIAVLFTFIGAIVLAAKLRVVSCGEINPKALPTDWIAWGSASDEGRCRRLQASTVFIWFLFACVSGSLCLTIRNARNTYGSLRSAASRPSMSQISSSV
;
A
#
# COMPACT_ATOMS: atom_id res chain seq x y z
N MET A 1 7.73 -22.78 -5.18
CA MET A 1 8.67 -22.22 -4.19
C MET A 1 9.15 -20.80 -4.53
N ARG A 2 9.72 -20.53 -5.72
CA ARG A 2 10.21 -19.18 -6.11
C ARG A 2 9.16 -18.07 -6.04
N TYR A 3 7.91 -18.38 -6.39
CA TYR A 3 6.80 -17.42 -6.39
C TYR A 3 6.46 -16.88 -4.99
N ASN A 4 6.36 -17.80 -4.02
CA ASN A 4 5.99 -17.48 -2.65
C ASN A 4 7.11 -16.67 -1.95
N LEU A 5 8.37 -16.91 -2.31
CA LEU A 5 9.50 -16.14 -1.80
C LEU A 5 9.44 -14.67 -2.25
N ILE A 6 9.15 -14.43 -3.53
CA ILE A 6 8.98 -13.06 -4.05
C ILE A 6 7.82 -12.35 -3.34
N GLN A 7 6.68 -13.04 -3.19
CA GLN A 7 5.52 -12.48 -2.50
C GLN A 7 5.81 -12.18 -1.02
N MET A 8 6.56 -13.03 -0.34
CA MET A 8 6.99 -12.81 1.04
C MET A 8 7.88 -11.58 1.18
N ILE A 9 8.85 -11.41 0.28
CA ILE A 9 9.72 -10.22 0.25
C ILE A 9 8.90 -8.96 0.00
N LEU A 10 8.00 -8.96 -1.00
CA LEU A 10 7.16 -7.80 -1.29
C LEU A 10 6.28 -7.40 -0.10
N ARG A 11 5.68 -8.38 0.58
CA ARG A 11 4.86 -8.10 1.78
C ARG A 11 5.73 -7.64 2.96
N GLY A 12 6.91 -8.20 3.16
CA GLY A 12 7.86 -7.79 4.20
C GLY A 12 8.37 -6.36 3.98
N THR A 13 8.79 -6.03 2.76
CA THR A 13 9.19 -4.66 2.39
C THR A 13 8.01 -3.70 2.49
N GLY A 14 6.80 -4.10 2.06
CA GLY A 14 5.59 -3.31 2.24
C GLY A 14 5.28 -3.01 3.71
N LEU A 15 5.45 -3.98 4.61
CA LEU A 15 5.27 -3.77 6.05
C LEU A 15 6.31 -2.80 6.61
N LEU A 16 7.57 -2.91 6.19
CA LEU A 16 8.62 -1.97 6.58
C LEU A 16 8.33 -0.54 6.10
N MET A 17 7.90 -0.37 4.85
CA MET A 17 7.50 0.93 4.32
C MET A 17 6.29 1.51 5.06
N THR A 18 5.34 0.65 5.45
CA THR A 18 4.18 1.05 6.24
C THR A 18 4.61 1.55 7.62
N LEU A 19 5.54 0.84 8.30
CA LEU A 19 6.09 1.25 9.59
C LEU A 19 6.77 2.62 9.49
N LEU A 20 7.65 2.81 8.50
CA LEU A 20 8.32 4.09 8.28
C LEU A 20 7.31 5.21 8.01
N LEU A 21 6.33 4.98 7.13
CA LEU A 21 5.27 5.94 6.84
C LEU A 21 4.50 6.33 8.12
N THR A 22 4.09 5.36 8.94
CA THR A 22 3.39 5.62 10.20
C THR A 22 4.26 6.43 11.18
N ALA A 23 5.54 6.10 11.30
CA ALA A 23 6.46 6.79 12.22
C ALA A 23 6.66 8.27 11.83
N LEU A 24 6.90 8.55 10.54
CA LEU A 24 7.09 9.93 10.08
C LEU A 24 5.79 10.74 10.15
N ILE A 25 4.66 10.17 9.74
CA ILE A 25 3.36 10.85 9.81
C ILE A 25 2.94 11.10 11.26
N GLY A 26 3.18 10.14 12.16
CA GLY A 26 2.96 10.32 13.60
C GLY A 26 3.80 11.46 14.19
N SER A 27 5.06 11.58 13.76
CA SER A 27 5.92 12.71 14.14
C SER A 27 5.39 14.05 13.63
N VAL A 28 4.85 14.10 12.39
CA VAL A 28 4.22 15.31 11.84
C VAL A 28 3.01 15.72 12.68
N ILE A 29 2.14 14.77 13.04
CA ILE A 29 0.95 15.02 13.90
C ILE A 29 1.37 15.55 15.27
N SER A 30 2.40 14.98 15.90
CA SER A 30 2.90 15.43 17.19
C SER A 30 3.52 16.84 17.14
N SER A 31 4.06 17.24 15.99
CA SER A 31 4.70 18.55 15.79
C SER A 31 3.74 19.64 15.32
N ASN A 32 2.43 19.37 15.37
CA ASN A 32 1.39 20.22 14.83
C ASN A 32 0.99 21.34 15.80
N ILE A 33 1.18 22.58 15.39
CA ILE A 33 0.81 23.80 16.13
C ILE A 33 -0.14 24.59 15.23
N ASP A 34 -1.45 24.49 15.48
CA ASP A 34 -2.52 25.22 14.77
C ASP A 34 -2.45 25.17 13.24
N ALA A 35 -2.07 24.02 12.65
CA ALA A 35 -2.11 23.87 11.21
C ALA A 35 -3.53 23.97 10.65
N ILE A 36 -3.65 24.62 9.49
CA ILE A 36 -4.90 24.79 8.75
C ILE A 36 -5.59 23.44 8.53
N GLY A 37 -6.92 23.42 8.67
CA GLY A 37 -7.74 22.21 8.58
C GLY A 37 -7.51 21.37 7.32
N SER A 38 -7.21 22.01 6.18
CA SER A 38 -6.90 21.29 4.92
C SER A 38 -5.59 20.50 4.98
N ALA A 39 -4.57 21.00 5.68
CA ALA A 39 -3.31 20.30 5.90
C ALA A 39 -3.51 19.12 6.88
N THR A 40 -4.23 19.38 7.97
CA THR A 40 -4.54 18.37 8.99
C THR A 40 -5.39 17.23 8.42
N ALA A 41 -6.39 17.53 7.57
CA ALA A 41 -7.21 16.54 6.91
C ALA A 41 -6.38 15.60 5.99
N ALA A 42 -5.43 16.16 5.24
CA ALA A 42 -4.54 15.36 4.39
C ALA A 42 -3.68 14.41 5.24
N VAL A 43 -3.05 14.91 6.30
CA VAL A 43 -2.22 14.09 7.21
C VAL A 43 -3.03 12.98 7.87
N ASN A 44 -4.26 13.27 8.33
CA ASN A 44 -5.17 12.29 8.91
C ASN A 44 -5.59 11.21 7.90
N PHE A 45 -5.83 11.60 6.65
CA PHE A 45 -6.10 10.63 5.58
C PHE A 45 -4.90 9.68 5.36
N ILE A 46 -3.67 10.20 5.32
CA ILE A 46 -2.47 9.35 5.18
C ILE A 46 -2.32 8.40 6.39
N MET A 47 -2.63 8.85 7.60
CA MET A 47 -2.62 7.97 8.79
C MET A 47 -3.63 6.84 8.66
N PHE A 48 -4.85 7.13 8.17
CA PHE A 48 -5.85 6.10 7.87
C PHE A 48 -5.35 5.09 6.83
N VAL A 49 -4.75 5.56 5.73
CA VAL A 49 -4.15 4.69 4.70
C VAL A 49 -3.05 3.81 5.30
N ALA A 50 -2.21 4.35 6.18
CA ALA A 50 -1.16 3.58 6.84
C ALA A 50 -1.72 2.45 7.72
N ILE A 51 -2.78 2.71 8.50
CA ILE A 51 -3.44 1.69 9.32
C ILE A 51 -4.07 0.60 8.45
N LEU A 52 -4.72 0.96 7.34
CA LEU A 52 -5.23 -0.02 6.38
C LEU A 52 -4.11 -0.89 5.81
N CYS A 53 -2.96 -0.29 5.48
CA CYS A 53 -1.81 -1.04 4.96
C CYS A 53 -1.21 -1.97 6.02
N TRP A 54 -1.22 -1.59 7.30
CA TRP A 54 -0.83 -2.48 8.40
C TRP A 54 -1.67 -3.75 8.42
N ILE A 55 -3.00 -3.60 8.35
CA ILE A 55 -3.94 -4.72 8.36
C ILE A 55 -3.68 -5.63 7.14
N VAL A 56 -3.58 -5.06 5.94
CA VAL A 56 -3.38 -5.83 4.72
C VAL A 56 -2.02 -6.54 4.70
N CYS A 57 -0.94 -5.88 5.13
CA CYS A 57 0.40 -6.46 5.17
C CYS A 57 0.50 -7.58 6.21
N ILE A 58 -0.06 -7.40 7.41
CA ILE A 58 -0.06 -8.41 8.48
C ILE A 58 -0.87 -9.64 8.06
N ILE A 59 -2.11 -9.45 7.57
CA ILE A 59 -2.94 -10.58 7.11
C ILE A 59 -2.25 -11.31 5.95
N GLY A 60 -1.66 -10.56 5.04
CA GLY A 60 -0.91 -11.12 3.92
C GLY A 60 0.35 -11.88 4.34
N LEU A 61 1.02 -11.48 5.42
CA LEU A 61 2.19 -12.20 5.94
C LEU A 61 1.76 -13.47 6.71
N LEU A 62 0.65 -13.38 7.46
CA LEU A 62 0.07 -14.51 8.19
C LEU A 62 -0.41 -15.61 7.24
N SER A 63 -0.77 -15.30 5.99
CA SER A 63 -1.16 -16.31 5.00
C SER A 63 -0.06 -17.32 4.68
N PHE A 64 1.22 -16.99 4.92
CA PHE A 64 2.33 -17.95 4.75
C PHE A 64 2.38 -19.00 5.86
N PHE A 65 1.83 -18.72 7.04
CA PHE A 65 1.82 -19.63 8.18
C PHE A 65 0.47 -20.35 8.34
N VAL A 66 -0.61 -19.73 7.86
CA VAL A 66 -1.98 -20.22 8.03
C VAL A 66 -2.62 -20.43 6.66
N SER A 67 -2.71 -21.69 6.22
CA SER A 67 -3.30 -22.06 4.92
C SER A 67 -4.75 -21.64 4.73
N ALA A 68 -5.50 -21.41 5.83
CA ALA A 68 -6.88 -20.91 5.75
C ALA A 68 -6.97 -19.47 5.22
N LEU A 69 -5.90 -18.68 5.38
CA LEU A 69 -5.80 -17.29 4.94
C LEU A 69 -5.23 -17.15 3.53
N ASP A 70 -4.63 -18.19 2.96
CA ASP A 70 -4.04 -18.22 1.61
C ASP A 70 -5.11 -18.34 0.50
N LYS A 71 -6.37 -18.05 0.81
CA LYS A 71 -7.47 -18.11 -0.14
C LYS A 71 -7.41 -16.86 -1.03
N PRO A 72 -7.28 -16.99 -2.37
CA PRO A 72 -7.20 -15.83 -3.25
C PRO A 72 -8.43 -14.92 -3.16
N LEU A 73 -9.60 -15.50 -2.84
CA LEU A 73 -10.85 -14.76 -2.65
C LEU A 73 -10.78 -13.73 -1.50
N LEU A 74 -10.01 -14.01 -0.45
CA LEU A 74 -9.81 -13.10 0.67
C LEU A 74 -8.69 -12.10 0.37
N GLN A 75 -7.61 -12.58 -0.26
CA GLN A 75 -6.39 -11.80 -0.42
C GLN A 75 -6.48 -10.77 -1.55
N LEU A 76 -7.25 -11.06 -2.59
CA LEU A 76 -7.48 -10.18 -3.73
C LEU A 76 -8.14 -8.83 -3.35
N PRO A 77 -9.29 -8.79 -2.64
CA PRO A 77 -9.90 -7.51 -2.26
C PRO A 77 -9.02 -6.73 -1.28
N LEU A 78 -8.31 -7.40 -0.37
CA LEU A 78 -7.38 -6.76 0.57
C LEU A 78 -6.24 -6.05 -0.17
N ASP A 79 -5.57 -6.76 -1.09
CA ASP A 79 -4.48 -6.17 -1.89
C ASP A 79 -5.01 -5.06 -2.81
N ALA A 80 -6.22 -5.19 -3.37
CA ALA A 80 -6.83 -4.16 -4.22
C ALA A 80 -7.19 -2.87 -3.46
N ILE A 81 -7.76 -3.01 -2.26
CA ILE A 81 -8.05 -1.87 -1.37
C ILE A 81 -6.75 -1.16 -0.98
N ALA A 82 -5.70 -1.91 -0.62
CA ALA A 82 -4.40 -1.32 -0.31
C ALA A 82 -3.82 -0.55 -1.49
N VAL A 83 -3.86 -1.09 -2.71
CA VAL A 83 -3.40 -0.40 -3.92
C VAL A 83 -4.18 0.89 -4.16
N LEU A 84 -5.50 0.86 -4.05
CA LEU A 84 -6.35 2.03 -4.27
C LEU A 84 -6.04 3.15 -3.27
N PHE A 85 -6.01 2.82 -1.98
CA PHE A 85 -5.80 3.83 -0.94
C PHE A 85 -4.35 4.36 -0.90
N THR A 86 -3.35 3.52 -1.12
CA THR A 86 -1.95 3.97 -1.22
C THR A 86 -1.72 4.87 -2.42
N PHE A 87 -2.35 4.57 -3.56
CA PHE A 87 -2.27 5.42 -4.74
C PHE A 87 -2.89 6.81 -4.48
N ILE A 88 -4.10 6.86 -3.91
CA ILE A 88 -4.75 8.13 -3.56
C ILE A 88 -3.90 8.89 -2.54
N GLY A 89 -3.40 8.21 -1.50
CA GLY A 89 -2.54 8.81 -0.49
C GLY A 89 -1.25 9.40 -1.08
N ALA A 90 -0.60 8.68 -1.99
CA ALA A 90 0.61 9.16 -2.67
C ALA A 90 0.35 10.42 -3.48
N ILE A 91 -0.76 10.48 -4.22
CA ILE A 91 -1.17 11.67 -4.99
C ILE A 91 -1.48 12.84 -4.06
N VAL A 92 -2.27 12.62 -3.00
CA VAL A 92 -2.64 13.68 -2.05
C VAL A 92 -1.40 14.31 -1.43
N LEU A 93 -0.43 13.49 -1.00
CA LEU A 93 0.77 13.97 -0.36
C LEU A 93 1.67 14.74 -1.34
N ALA A 94 1.86 14.22 -2.56
CA ALA A 94 2.61 14.90 -3.61
C ALA A 94 1.97 16.24 -4.01
N ALA A 95 0.65 16.26 -4.19
CA ALA A 95 -0.10 17.46 -4.58
C ALA A 95 -0.09 18.56 -3.50
N LYS A 96 -0.03 18.17 -2.22
CA LYS A 96 0.03 19.09 -1.08
C LYS A 96 1.44 19.59 -0.78
N LEU A 97 2.48 18.77 -0.98
CA LEU A 97 3.86 19.15 -0.68
C LEU A 97 4.41 20.19 -1.66
N ARG A 98 4.17 20.06 -2.97
CA ARG A 98 4.52 21.02 -4.05
C ARG A 98 5.98 21.49 -4.16
N VAL A 99 6.86 21.08 -3.25
CA VAL A 99 8.24 21.56 -3.13
C VAL A 99 9.19 20.39 -3.13
N VAL A 100 10.30 20.54 -3.84
CA VAL A 100 11.35 19.51 -3.95
C VAL A 100 12.50 19.76 -2.97
N SER A 101 12.77 21.03 -2.61
CA SER A 101 13.82 21.41 -1.67
C SER A 101 13.23 22.10 -0.44
N CYS A 102 13.39 21.48 0.74
CA CYS A 102 12.95 22.06 2.00
C CYS A 102 13.99 22.99 2.65
N GLY A 103 15.19 23.15 2.06
CA GLY A 103 16.27 23.96 2.64
C GLY A 103 16.11 25.47 2.48
N GLU A 104 15.29 25.90 1.50
CA GLU A 104 15.00 27.31 1.24
C GLU A 104 13.49 27.51 1.07
N ILE A 105 12.78 27.61 2.18
CA ILE A 105 11.33 27.84 2.16
C ILE A 105 11.08 29.33 1.88
N ASN A 106 10.61 29.64 0.67
CA ASN A 106 10.20 31.01 0.32
C ASN A 106 8.71 31.22 0.65
N PRO A 107 8.36 31.94 1.73
CA PRO A 107 6.97 32.13 2.14
C PRO A 107 6.13 32.92 1.11
N LYS A 108 6.75 33.66 0.19
CA LYS A 108 6.03 34.39 -0.88
C LYS A 108 5.65 33.50 -2.06
N ALA A 109 6.35 32.38 -2.24
CA ALA A 109 6.09 31.42 -3.33
C ALA A 109 5.11 30.32 -2.92
N LEU A 110 4.78 30.23 -1.63
CA LEU A 110 3.96 29.17 -1.06
C LEU A 110 2.59 29.70 -0.64
N PRO A 111 1.52 28.95 -0.92
CA PRO A 111 0.20 29.36 -0.48
C PRO A 111 0.10 29.27 1.04
N THR A 112 -0.80 30.07 1.60
CA THR A 112 -1.04 30.12 3.05
C THR A 112 -1.54 28.79 3.61
N ASP A 113 -2.13 27.91 2.78
CA ASP A 113 -2.66 26.59 3.14
C ASP A 113 -1.66 25.42 2.98
N TRP A 114 -0.36 25.72 2.85
CA TRP A 114 0.66 24.71 2.61
C TRP A 114 0.83 23.74 3.79
N ILE A 115 1.01 22.46 3.46
CA ILE A 115 0.97 21.34 4.43
C ILE A 115 2.10 21.32 5.45
N ALA A 116 3.22 21.96 5.12
CA ALA A 116 4.40 22.01 5.99
C ALA A 116 4.40 23.19 6.97
N TRP A 117 3.43 24.11 6.89
CA TRP A 117 3.21 25.12 7.93
C TRP A 117 2.62 24.50 9.21
N GLY A 118 2.84 25.20 10.33
CA GLY A 118 2.26 24.83 11.64
C GLY A 118 3.15 23.90 12.44
N SER A 119 4.46 24.18 12.48
CA SER A 119 5.41 23.52 13.37
C SER A 119 6.43 24.51 13.95
N ALA A 120 7.12 24.13 15.02
CA ALA A 120 8.23 24.91 15.58
C ALA A 120 9.42 25.04 14.59
N SER A 121 9.53 24.09 13.64
CA SER A 121 10.46 24.13 12.52
C SER A 121 9.77 23.59 11.27
N ASP A 122 9.33 24.49 10.40
CA ASP A 122 8.63 24.14 9.14
C ASP A 122 9.54 23.39 8.16
N GLU A 123 10.85 23.67 8.19
CA GLU A 123 11.86 22.92 7.43
C GLU A 123 11.90 21.44 7.86
N GLY A 124 11.94 21.18 9.17
CA GLY A 124 11.92 19.82 9.70
C GLY A 124 10.64 19.07 9.32
N ARG A 125 9.49 19.75 9.36
CA ARG A 125 8.19 19.18 8.95
C ARG A 125 8.17 18.88 7.44
N CYS A 126 8.66 19.80 6.60
CA CYS A 126 8.77 19.61 5.15
C CYS A 126 9.62 18.38 4.80
N ARG A 127 10.81 18.23 5.41
CA ARG A 127 11.70 17.08 5.15
C ARG A 127 11.05 15.74 5.52
N ARG A 128 10.30 15.70 6.63
CA ARG A 128 9.55 14.50 7.04
C ARG A 128 8.44 14.17 6.04
N LEU A 129 7.69 15.16 5.57
CA LEU A 129 6.63 14.96 4.57
C LEU A 129 7.18 14.54 3.20
N GLN A 130 8.34 15.05 2.81
CA GLN A 130 9.05 14.62 1.62
C GLN A 130 9.46 13.14 1.71
N ALA A 131 10.07 12.74 2.83
CA ALA A 131 10.41 11.35 3.07
C ALA A 131 9.16 10.45 3.08
N SER A 132 8.07 10.87 3.73
CA SER A 132 6.78 10.16 3.70
C SER A 132 6.22 10.00 2.28
N THR A 133 6.41 10.98 1.41
CA THR A 133 5.99 10.92 -0.01
C THR A 133 6.74 9.81 -0.74
N VAL A 134 8.05 9.69 -0.52
CA VAL A 134 8.85 8.62 -1.11
C VAL A 134 8.40 7.26 -0.58
N PHE A 135 8.22 7.12 0.74
CA PHE A 135 7.81 5.83 1.34
C PHE A 135 6.43 5.37 0.88
N ILE A 136 5.45 6.26 0.73
CA ILE A 136 4.12 5.87 0.25
C ILE A 136 4.13 5.45 -1.23
N TRP A 137 4.99 6.04 -2.07
CA TRP A 137 5.20 5.58 -3.46
C TRP A 137 5.85 4.20 -3.52
N PHE A 138 6.87 3.95 -2.69
CA PHE A 138 7.46 2.61 -2.57
C PHE A 138 6.46 1.58 -2.04
N LEU A 139 5.65 1.97 -1.05
CA LEU A 139 4.59 1.13 -0.52
C LEU A 139 3.57 0.78 -1.62
N PHE A 140 3.12 1.76 -2.40
CA PHE A 140 2.26 1.56 -3.57
C PHE A 140 2.84 0.53 -4.54
N ALA A 141 4.13 0.64 -4.88
CA ALA A 141 4.79 -0.31 -5.76
C ALA A 141 4.79 -1.74 -5.17
N CYS A 142 5.04 -1.88 -3.87
CA CYS A 142 5.03 -3.18 -3.18
C CYS A 142 3.64 -3.82 -3.14
N VAL A 143 2.59 -3.05 -2.81
CA VAL A 143 1.22 -3.58 -2.77
C VAL A 143 0.67 -3.85 -4.17
N SER A 144 1.07 -3.07 -5.17
CA SER A 144 0.72 -3.32 -6.59
C SER A 144 1.39 -4.59 -7.13
N GLY A 145 2.67 -4.78 -6.82
CA GLY A 145 3.36 -6.03 -7.12
C GLY A 145 2.70 -7.22 -6.43
N SER A 146 2.31 -7.07 -5.17
CA SER A 146 1.59 -8.10 -4.40
C SER A 146 0.24 -8.44 -5.03
N LEU A 147 -0.54 -7.43 -5.43
CA LEU A 147 -1.82 -7.62 -6.12
C LEU A 147 -1.65 -8.35 -7.46
N CYS A 148 -0.64 -7.96 -8.26
CA CYS A 148 -0.35 -8.61 -9.54
C CYS A 148 -0.08 -10.12 -9.34
N LEU A 149 0.67 -10.46 -8.29
CA LEU A 149 0.90 -11.85 -7.91
C LEU A 149 -0.38 -12.51 -7.41
N THR A 150 -1.17 -11.87 -6.54
CA THR A 150 -2.44 -12.45 -6.08
C THR A 150 -3.40 -12.74 -7.25
N ILE A 151 -3.46 -11.86 -8.27
CA ILE A 151 -4.24 -12.07 -9.49
C ILE A 151 -3.72 -13.27 -10.30
N ARG A 152 -2.40 -13.38 -10.48
CA ARG A 152 -1.79 -14.51 -11.21
C ARG A 152 -2.09 -15.84 -10.51
N ASN A 153 -2.00 -15.89 -9.17
CA ASN A 153 -2.37 -17.07 -8.40
C ASN A 153 -3.85 -17.40 -8.53
N ALA A 154 -4.74 -16.42 -8.38
CA ALA A 154 -6.18 -16.63 -8.54
C ALA A 154 -6.51 -17.19 -9.94
N ARG A 155 -5.88 -16.67 -11.00
CA ARG A 155 -6.06 -17.17 -12.37
C ARG A 155 -5.58 -18.60 -12.54
N ASN A 156 -4.46 -18.99 -11.93
CA ASN A 156 -3.96 -20.37 -12.02
C ASN A 156 -4.89 -21.34 -11.28
N THR A 157 -5.36 -20.97 -10.09
CA THR A 157 -6.25 -21.81 -9.26
C THR A 157 -7.65 -21.94 -9.87
N TYR A 158 -8.27 -20.85 -10.30
CA TYR A 158 -9.64 -20.85 -10.82
C TYR A 158 -9.74 -21.05 -12.34
N GLY A 159 -8.70 -20.75 -13.10
CA GLY A 159 -8.63 -21.01 -14.55
C GLY A 159 -8.49 -22.50 -14.88
N SER A 160 -7.81 -23.27 -14.01
CA SER A 160 -7.71 -24.73 -14.11
C SER A 160 -9.08 -25.40 -13.99
N LEU A 161 -9.96 -24.90 -13.11
CA LEU A 161 -11.34 -25.40 -12.96
C LEU A 161 -12.18 -25.23 -14.23
N ARG A 162 -11.99 -24.14 -14.98
CA ARG A 162 -12.67 -23.94 -16.27
C ARG A 162 -12.15 -24.87 -17.36
N SER A 163 -10.86 -25.20 -17.36
CA SER A 163 -10.27 -26.19 -18.30
C SER A 163 -10.59 -27.64 -17.93
N ALA A 164 -10.78 -27.94 -16.64
CA ALA A 164 -11.23 -29.24 -16.16
C ALA A 164 -12.73 -29.48 -16.44
N ALA A 165 -13.56 -28.44 -16.31
CA ALA A 165 -14.98 -28.50 -16.67
C ALA A 165 -15.21 -28.65 -18.19
N SER A 166 -14.25 -28.24 -19.03
CA SER A 166 -14.31 -28.39 -20.49
C SER A 166 -13.69 -29.69 -21.02
N ARG A 167 -13.21 -30.59 -20.15
CA ARG A 167 -12.75 -31.92 -20.56
C ARG A 167 -13.78 -32.96 -20.15
N PRO A 168 -14.55 -33.53 -21.10
CA PRO A 168 -15.41 -34.66 -20.79
C PRO A 168 -14.54 -35.80 -20.26
N SER A 169 -14.95 -36.39 -19.14
CA SER A 169 -14.38 -37.65 -18.67
C SER A 169 -14.67 -38.68 -19.77
N MET A 170 -13.63 -39.18 -20.42
CA MET A 170 -13.79 -40.31 -21.33
C MET A 170 -14.08 -41.53 -20.46
N SER A 171 -15.32 -42.01 -20.52
CA SER A 171 -15.64 -43.38 -20.15
C SER A 171 -14.83 -44.29 -21.07
N GLN A 172 -13.79 -44.92 -20.53
CA GLN A 172 -13.18 -46.07 -21.19
C GLN A 172 -14.21 -47.21 -21.18
N ILE A 173 -14.99 -47.29 -22.25
CA ILE A 173 -15.64 -48.53 -22.69
C ILE A 173 -14.52 -49.46 -23.18
N SER A 174 -13.98 -50.26 -22.26
CA SER A 174 -13.36 -51.53 -22.66
C SER A 174 -14.51 -52.48 -22.94
N SER A 175 -14.98 -52.51 -24.19
CA SER A 175 -15.87 -53.54 -24.69
C SER A 175 -15.22 -54.90 -24.46
N SER A 176 -15.84 -55.73 -23.64
CA SER A 176 -15.64 -57.17 -23.60
C SER A 176 -15.99 -57.76 -24.96
N VAL A 177 -14.98 -58.20 -25.71
CA VAL A 177 -15.06 -59.28 -26.71
C VAL A 177 -13.77 -60.08 -26.62
#